data_AF-A0A7J4LH61-F1
#
_entry.id   AF-A0A7J4LH61-F1
#
_cell.length_a   1.000
_cell.length_b   1.000
_cell.length_c   1.000
_cell.angle_alpha   90.00
_cell.angle_beta   90.00
_cell.angle_gamma   90.00
#
_symmetry.space_group_name_H-M   'P 1'
#
loop_
_entity.id
_entity.type
_entity.pdbx_description
1 polymer ?
#
loop_
_entity_poly.entity_id
_entity_poly.type
_entity_poly.pdbx_seq_one_letter_code
_entity_poly.pdbx_strand_id
1 'polypeptide(L)'
;MATERGFIEFSNGNNIYQKSGIRLDGKSVFVTFDDFHIEELVMNVKELDPQSEYHDSFITVNFCYDYKTSAFAEVCIDTDPHGQRVSDKACSQINSISMSEGQGGPVVIERVETRMLVVDNFIKPQFKIYISNRGEGTVISPNRIDSVCSQGSIGQETYNSLRLTALDMSGFSMGSFECIPSELVLYNDEDFITCTLKTGISRDRQPYLTPLKVELSYGYMETASKEIKIKKILRY
;
A
#
# COMPACT_ATOMS: atom_id res chain seq x y z
N MET A 1 9.96 8.45 -8.11
CA MET A 1 10.88 7.49 -7.47
C MET A 1 10.72 7.65 -5.98
N ALA A 2 10.02 6.72 -5.34
CA ALA A 2 9.87 6.72 -3.90
C ALA A 2 11.13 6.09 -3.31
N THR A 3 11.93 6.90 -2.64
CA THR A 3 13.03 6.44 -1.81
C THR A 3 12.43 6.20 -0.45
N GLU A 4 12.18 4.95 -0.08
CA GLU A 4 11.47 4.65 1.15
C GLU A 4 12.39 3.92 2.13
N ARG A 5 12.48 4.52 3.31
CA ARG A 5 13.28 4.07 4.43
C ARG A 5 12.79 2.68 4.82
N GLY A 6 13.69 1.71 4.85
CA GLY A 6 13.38 0.37 5.31
C GLY A 6 14.34 -0.09 6.39
N PHE A 7 13.95 -1.15 7.08
CA PHE A 7 14.74 -1.82 8.09
C PHE A 7 14.69 -3.32 7.90
N ILE A 8 15.83 -3.95 8.14
CA ILE A 8 15.92 -5.39 8.36
C ILE A 8 16.23 -5.59 9.84
N GLU A 9 15.39 -6.37 10.52
CA GLU A 9 15.59 -6.76 11.90
C GLU A 9 15.74 -8.28 12.00
N PHE A 10 16.82 -8.73 12.63
CA PHE A 10 17.06 -10.14 12.95
C PHE A 10 16.72 -10.40 14.42
N SER A 11 15.86 -11.38 14.68
CA SER A 11 15.41 -11.71 16.03
C SER A 11 15.20 -13.21 16.26
N ASN A 12 15.17 -13.58 17.54
CA ASN A 12 14.70 -14.88 18.04
C ASN A 12 13.76 -14.61 19.22
N GLY A 13 12.46 -14.65 18.94
CA GLY A 13 11.44 -14.19 19.89
C GLY A 13 11.65 -12.72 20.24
N ASN A 14 11.85 -12.42 21.52
CA ASN A 14 11.98 -11.03 22.00
C ASN A 14 13.42 -10.46 21.90
N ASN A 15 14.41 -11.25 21.50
CA ASN A 15 15.80 -10.78 21.41
C ASN A 15 16.10 -10.30 19.99
N ILE A 16 16.39 -9.00 19.83
CA ILE A 16 16.93 -8.44 18.58
C ILE A 16 18.44 -8.61 18.58
N TYR A 17 18.97 -9.20 17.51
CA TYR A 17 20.40 -9.38 17.32
C TYR A 17 21.04 -8.28 16.47
N GLN A 18 20.33 -7.81 15.43
CA GLN A 18 20.82 -6.78 14.52
C GLN A 18 19.63 -6.04 13.90
N LYS A 19 19.80 -4.73 13.74
CA LYS A 19 18.91 -3.88 12.94
C LYS A 19 19.76 -3.10 11.95
N SER A 20 19.49 -3.27 10.66
CA SER A 20 20.15 -2.54 9.58
C SER A 20 19.14 -1.67 8.85
N GLY A 21 19.56 -0.47 8.45
CA GLY A 21 18.76 0.39 7.57
C GLY A 21 19.00 -0.01 6.12
N ILE A 22 17.91 -0.18 5.37
CA ILE A 22 17.96 -0.48 3.95
C ILE A 22 17.26 0.61 3.14
N ARG A 23 17.65 0.72 1.88
CA ARG A 23 16.98 1.56 0.90
C ARG A 23 16.38 0.64 -0.15
N LEU A 24 15.05 0.63 -0.23
CA LEU A 24 14.33 -0.10 -1.26
C LEU A 24 13.98 0.88 -2.37
N ASP A 25 14.50 0.62 -3.57
CA ASP A 25 14.07 1.31 -4.76
C ASP A 25 12.84 0.57 -5.33
N GLY A 26 11.69 1.24 -5.33
CA GLY A 26 10.45 0.64 -5.82
C GLY A 26 10.53 0.25 -7.30
N LYS A 27 9.85 -0.84 -7.67
CA LYS A 27 9.72 -1.24 -9.08
C LYS A 27 8.93 -0.18 -9.86
N SER A 28 9.36 0.10 -11.08
CA SER A 28 8.65 1.00 -11.99
C SER A 28 8.77 0.52 -13.42
N VAL A 29 7.98 1.08 -14.33
CA VAL A 29 8.10 0.83 -15.78
C VAL A 29 9.50 1.11 -16.34
N PHE A 30 10.33 1.88 -15.62
CA PHE A 30 11.71 2.19 -16.01
C PHE A 30 12.77 1.38 -15.24
N VAL A 31 12.39 0.70 -14.16
CA VAL A 31 13.28 -0.09 -13.30
C VAL A 31 12.73 -1.51 -13.25
N THR A 32 13.17 -2.32 -14.21
CA THR A 32 12.65 -3.68 -14.46
C THR A 32 13.56 -4.80 -13.96
N PHE A 33 14.79 -4.48 -13.55
CA PHE A 33 15.74 -5.46 -13.03
C PHE A 33 15.66 -5.54 -11.52
N ASP A 34 15.78 -6.76 -10.99
CA ASP A 34 15.86 -6.99 -9.56
C ASP A 34 17.24 -6.53 -9.05
N ASP A 35 17.24 -5.82 -7.94
CA ASP A 35 18.43 -5.51 -7.15
C ASP A 35 18.44 -6.39 -5.89
N PHE A 36 19.62 -6.70 -5.37
CA PHE A 36 19.77 -7.52 -4.18
C PHE A 36 20.68 -6.85 -3.17
N HIS A 37 20.24 -6.90 -1.90
CA HIS A 37 21.01 -6.44 -0.76
C HIS A 37 21.42 -7.63 0.09
N ILE A 38 22.71 -7.75 0.41
CA ILE A 38 23.25 -8.83 1.25
C ILE A 38 23.57 -8.25 2.61
N GLU A 39 22.93 -8.80 3.64
CA GLU A 39 23.25 -8.54 5.04
C GLU A 39 23.84 -9.79 5.67
N GLU A 40 25.01 -9.65 6.27
CA GLU A 40 25.65 -10.72 7.05
C GLU A 40 25.37 -10.51 8.53
N LEU A 41 24.92 -11.59 9.19
CA LEU A 41 24.65 -11.62 10.62
C LEU A 41 25.63 -12.57 11.31
N VAL A 42 26.35 -12.05 12.31
CA VAL A 42 27.15 -12.86 13.23
C VAL A 42 26.40 -13.02 14.54
N MET A 43 26.01 -14.25 14.88
CA MET A 43 25.29 -14.53 16.12
C MET A 43 26.15 -15.31 17.10
N ASN A 44 26.06 -14.95 18.37
CA ASN A 44 26.60 -15.75 19.46
C ASN A 44 25.53 -16.74 19.92
N VAL A 45 25.85 -18.04 19.85
CA VAL A 45 25.01 -19.10 20.37
C VAL A 45 25.47 -19.50 21.77
N LYS A 46 24.52 -19.86 22.64
CA LYS A 46 24.87 -20.45 23.94
C LYS A 46 25.47 -21.83 23.73
N GLU A 47 26.27 -22.28 24.71
CA GLU A 47 26.74 -23.66 24.73
C GLU A 47 25.55 -24.62 24.72
N LEU A 48 25.68 -25.67 23.91
CA LEU A 48 24.72 -26.76 23.87
C LEU A 48 24.86 -27.60 25.14
N ASP A 49 23.75 -28.17 25.59
CA ASP A 49 23.75 -29.14 26.69
C ASP A 49 24.81 -30.23 26.43
N PRO A 50 25.55 -30.70 27.45
CA PRO A 50 26.60 -31.69 27.27
C PRO A 50 26.16 -32.94 26.50
N GLN A 51 24.90 -33.37 26.66
CA GLN A 51 24.31 -34.54 26.01
C GLN A 51 23.76 -34.25 24.60
N SER A 52 23.63 -32.98 24.20
CA SER A 52 23.08 -32.59 22.90
C SER A 52 24.20 -32.37 21.87
N GLU A 53 24.11 -33.06 20.73
CA GLU A 53 25.02 -32.87 19.59
C GLU A 53 24.59 -31.71 18.69
N TYR A 54 23.28 -31.44 18.65
CA TYR A 54 22.69 -30.36 17.89
C TYR A 54 21.48 -29.75 18.61
N HIS A 55 21.05 -28.59 18.16
CA HIS A 55 19.80 -27.96 18.56
C HIS A 55 19.20 -27.24 17.36
N ASP A 56 17.91 -27.47 17.13
CA ASP A 56 17.17 -26.79 16.08
C ASP A 56 16.68 -25.44 16.63
N SER A 57 16.83 -24.37 15.86
CA SER A 57 16.46 -23.01 16.25
C SER A 57 15.88 -22.29 15.05
N PHE A 58 15.16 -21.20 15.29
CA PHE A 58 14.67 -20.35 14.22
C PHE A 58 15.42 -19.02 14.21
N ILE A 59 15.70 -18.51 13.03
CA ILE A 59 16.03 -17.10 12.82
C ILE A 59 14.82 -16.47 12.15
N THR A 60 14.34 -15.38 12.73
CA THR A 60 13.29 -14.55 12.15
C THR A 60 13.92 -13.27 11.62
N VAL A 61 13.49 -12.89 10.42
CA VAL A 61 13.86 -11.64 9.75
C VAL A 61 12.59 -10.85 9.49
N ASN A 62 12.51 -9.65 10.06
CA ASN A 62 11.44 -8.70 9.80
C ASN A 62 11.93 -7.63 8.83
N PHE A 63 11.18 -7.43 7.76
CA PHE A 63 11.40 -6.39 6.76
C PHE A 63 10.32 -5.34 6.93
N CYS A 64 10.63 -4.16 7.45
CA CYS A 64 9.68 -3.04 7.49
C CYS A 64 10.10 -1.94 6.53
N TYR A 65 9.17 -1.42 5.75
CA TYR A 65 9.44 -0.34 4.81
C TYR A 65 8.22 0.55 4.62
N ASP A 66 8.43 1.84 4.43
CA ASP A 66 7.38 2.71 3.92
C ASP A 66 7.14 2.37 2.44
N TYR A 67 5.91 2.50 1.96
CA TYR A 67 5.56 2.25 0.57
C TYR A 67 4.54 3.25 0.02
N LYS A 68 4.64 3.50 -1.28
CA LYS A 68 3.63 4.23 -2.07
C LYS A 68 3.13 3.43 -3.26
N THR A 69 1.83 3.22 -3.31
CA THR A 69 1.15 2.62 -4.45
C THR A 69 0.55 3.74 -5.31
N SER A 70 0.87 3.75 -6.60
CA SER A 70 0.29 4.67 -7.59
C SER A 70 -0.50 3.90 -8.63
N ALA A 71 -1.74 4.34 -8.92
CA ALA A 71 -2.55 3.80 -10.00
C ALA A 71 -3.15 4.92 -10.87
N PHE A 72 -3.42 4.57 -12.13
CA PHE A 72 -4.04 5.45 -13.11
C PHE A 72 -5.23 4.74 -13.74
N ALA A 73 -6.36 5.44 -13.81
CA ALA A 73 -7.58 4.96 -14.42
C ALA A 73 -8.09 5.98 -15.43
N GLU A 74 -8.66 5.54 -16.55
CA GLU A 74 -9.44 6.43 -17.39
C GLU A 74 -10.90 6.43 -16.90
N VAL A 75 -11.36 7.57 -16.36
CA VAL A 75 -12.73 7.72 -15.85
C VAL A 75 -13.55 8.59 -16.79
N CYS A 76 -14.84 8.29 -16.92
CA CYS A 76 -15.76 9.12 -17.67
C CYS A 76 -16.53 10.07 -16.75
N ILE A 77 -16.49 11.36 -17.07
CA ILE A 77 -17.25 12.39 -16.38
C ILE A 77 -18.51 12.68 -17.18
N ASP A 78 -19.60 12.07 -16.75
CA ASP A 78 -20.91 12.29 -17.35
C ASP A 78 -21.60 13.51 -16.72
N THR A 79 -21.66 14.60 -17.49
CA THR A 79 -22.33 15.84 -17.08
C THR A 79 -23.84 15.78 -17.29
N ASP A 80 -24.37 14.75 -17.94
CA ASP A 80 -25.79 14.50 -18.16
C ASP A 80 -26.22 13.07 -17.80
N PRO A 81 -26.11 12.65 -16.53
CA PRO A 81 -26.38 11.27 -16.12
C PRO A 81 -27.83 10.82 -16.34
N HIS A 82 -28.76 11.75 -16.62
CA HIS A 82 -30.17 11.45 -16.91
C HIS A 82 -30.50 11.45 -18.41
N GLY A 83 -29.51 11.67 -19.29
CA GLY A 83 -29.69 11.64 -20.75
C GLY A 83 -30.74 12.62 -21.27
N GLN A 84 -30.84 13.79 -20.63
CA GLN A 84 -31.80 14.82 -21.02
C GLN A 84 -31.38 15.57 -22.29
N ARG A 85 -30.10 15.48 -22.66
CA ARG A 85 -29.49 16.09 -23.83
C ARG A 85 -29.18 15.02 -24.88
N VAL A 86 -29.35 15.38 -26.14
CA VAL A 86 -28.83 14.62 -27.28
C VAL A 86 -27.33 14.87 -27.36
N SER A 87 -26.56 14.30 -26.43
CA SER A 87 -25.09 14.36 -26.44
C SER A 87 -24.49 13.01 -26.80
N ASP A 88 -23.25 13.05 -27.32
CA ASP A 88 -22.49 11.84 -27.63
C ASP A 88 -22.44 10.90 -26.43
N LYS A 89 -22.67 9.61 -26.71
CA LYS A 89 -22.65 8.49 -25.76
C LYS A 89 -21.23 8.17 -25.23
N ALA A 90 -20.37 9.17 -25.07
CA ALA A 90 -18.96 8.99 -24.70
C ALA A 90 -18.81 8.18 -23.40
N CYS A 91 -19.71 8.37 -22.44
CA CYS A 91 -19.71 7.64 -21.17
C CYS A 91 -20.56 6.36 -21.14
N SER A 92 -20.97 5.83 -22.29
CA SER A 92 -22.13 4.92 -22.32
C SER A 92 -22.06 3.64 -21.49
N GLN A 93 -20.91 3.15 -21.00
CA GLN A 93 -20.84 1.94 -20.14
C GLN A 93 -19.66 1.87 -19.14
N ILE A 94 -18.98 2.97 -18.78
CA ILE A 94 -17.76 2.91 -17.92
C ILE A 94 -18.06 3.42 -16.51
N ASN A 95 -18.70 2.57 -15.69
CA ASN A 95 -19.00 2.90 -14.28
C ASN A 95 -18.01 2.26 -13.30
N SER A 96 -17.20 1.31 -13.78
CA SER A 96 -16.32 0.48 -12.99
C SER A 96 -15.09 0.16 -13.83
N ILE A 97 -13.92 0.60 -13.38
CA ILE A 97 -12.64 0.35 -14.06
C ILE A 97 -11.79 -0.51 -13.14
N SER A 98 -11.53 -1.75 -13.53
CA SER A 98 -10.52 -2.58 -12.89
C SER A 98 -9.13 -2.07 -13.25
N MET A 99 -8.24 -1.98 -12.27
CA MET A 99 -6.87 -1.58 -12.53
C MET A 99 -6.07 -2.75 -13.09
N SER A 100 -5.11 -2.45 -13.96
CA SER A 100 -4.14 -3.43 -14.41
C SER A 100 -3.21 -3.84 -13.26
N GLU A 101 -2.77 -5.11 -13.29
CA GLU A 101 -1.68 -5.59 -12.44
C GLU A 101 -0.39 -4.78 -12.73
N GLY A 102 0.49 -4.64 -11.74
CA GLY A 102 1.78 -3.93 -11.90
C GLY A 102 1.91 -2.59 -11.15
N GLN A 103 1.14 -2.38 -10.08
CA GLN A 103 1.26 -1.19 -9.22
C GLN A 103 2.53 -1.21 -8.31
N GLY A 104 3.34 -2.26 -8.43
CA GLY A 104 4.69 -2.35 -7.86
C GLY A 104 4.76 -2.61 -6.36
N GLY A 105 3.64 -2.56 -5.64
CA GLY A 105 3.57 -2.75 -4.19
C GLY A 105 2.58 -3.84 -3.75
N PRO A 106 2.65 -4.26 -2.47
CA PRO A 106 1.81 -5.31 -1.92
C PRO A 106 0.35 -4.89 -1.69
N VAL A 107 0.09 -3.59 -1.47
CA VAL A 107 -1.27 -3.05 -1.43
C VAL A 107 -1.60 -2.44 -2.78
N VAL A 108 -2.71 -2.86 -3.36
CA VAL A 108 -3.14 -2.49 -4.71
C VAL A 108 -4.50 -1.81 -4.70
N ILE A 109 -4.70 -0.92 -5.67
CA ILE A 109 -6.01 -0.37 -6.00
C ILE A 109 -6.65 -1.34 -6.99
N GLU A 110 -7.65 -2.08 -6.56
CA GLU A 110 -8.29 -3.11 -7.38
C GLU A 110 -9.15 -2.50 -8.49
N ARG A 111 -9.94 -1.50 -8.10
CA ARG A 111 -11.02 -0.99 -8.95
C ARG A 111 -11.47 0.38 -8.50
N VAL A 112 -11.91 1.18 -9.47
CA VAL A 112 -12.57 2.46 -9.20
C VAL A 112 -13.99 2.43 -9.77
N GLU A 113 -14.96 2.61 -8.89
CA GLU A 113 -16.35 2.86 -9.22
C GLU A 113 -16.59 4.37 -9.33
N THR A 114 -17.26 4.78 -10.40
CA THR A 114 -17.56 6.19 -10.64
C THR A 114 -19.06 6.41 -10.60
N ARG A 115 -19.49 7.45 -9.86
CA ARG A 115 -20.88 7.90 -9.78
C ARG A 115 -20.95 9.41 -9.97
N MET A 116 -21.99 9.88 -10.66
CA MET A 116 -22.23 11.29 -10.91
C MET A 116 -23.39 11.76 -10.04
N LEU A 117 -23.10 12.56 -9.01
CA LEU A 117 -24.13 13.11 -8.12
C LEU A 117 -24.61 14.46 -8.66
N VAL A 118 -25.91 14.58 -8.93
CA VAL A 118 -26.51 15.85 -9.40
C VAL A 118 -26.83 16.73 -8.19
N VAL A 119 -26.26 17.93 -8.14
CA VAL A 119 -26.56 18.95 -7.13
C VAL A 119 -26.78 20.27 -7.84
N ASP A 120 -28.03 20.73 -7.87
CA ASP A 120 -28.47 21.91 -8.63
C ASP A 120 -28.03 21.86 -10.10
N ASN A 121 -27.22 22.84 -10.55
CA ASN A 121 -26.67 22.90 -11.90
C ASN A 121 -25.26 22.30 -12.04
N PHE A 122 -24.82 21.54 -11.04
CA PHE A 122 -23.51 20.91 -11.00
C PHE A 122 -23.60 19.39 -10.88
N ILE A 123 -22.65 18.70 -11.49
CA ILE A 123 -22.38 17.29 -11.22
C ILE A 123 -21.17 17.20 -10.30
N LYS A 124 -21.28 16.42 -9.23
CA LYS A 124 -20.18 16.06 -8.34
C LYS A 124 -19.77 14.61 -8.63
N PRO A 125 -18.66 14.38 -9.36
CA PRO A 125 -18.08 13.06 -9.48
C PRO A 125 -17.74 12.50 -8.10
N GLN A 126 -18.15 11.27 -7.87
CA GLN A 126 -17.82 10.46 -6.71
C GLN A 126 -17.09 9.21 -7.18
N PHE A 127 -15.94 8.97 -6.56
CA PHE A 127 -15.09 7.83 -6.83
C PHE A 127 -15.07 6.91 -5.61
N LYS A 128 -15.48 5.67 -5.79
CA LYS A 128 -15.33 4.61 -4.78
C LYS A 128 -14.15 3.74 -5.18
N ILE A 129 -13.06 3.87 -4.44
CA ILE A 129 -11.74 3.30 -4.72
C ILE A 129 -11.59 2.06 -3.85
N TYR A 130 -11.57 0.87 -4.45
CA TYR A 130 -11.40 -0.39 -3.75
C TYR A 130 -9.92 -0.73 -3.65
N ILE A 131 -9.50 -1.10 -2.45
CA ILE A 131 -8.09 -1.29 -2.08
C ILE A 131 -7.95 -2.65 -1.41
N SER A 132 -6.91 -3.39 -1.75
CA SER A 132 -6.63 -4.70 -1.16
C SER A 132 -5.15 -4.89 -0.90
N ASN A 133 -4.81 -5.53 0.22
CA ASN A 133 -3.50 -6.09 0.49
C ASN A 133 -3.41 -7.48 -0.19
N ARG A 134 -2.59 -7.59 -1.22
CA ARG A 134 -2.33 -8.84 -1.96
C ARG A 134 -1.00 -9.49 -1.58
N GLY A 135 -0.19 -8.82 -0.77
CA GLY A 135 1.05 -9.38 -0.23
C GLY A 135 0.81 -10.25 0.99
N GLU A 136 1.82 -11.00 1.40
CA GLU A 136 1.80 -11.88 2.57
C GLU A 136 2.09 -11.16 3.89
N GLY A 137 2.47 -9.88 3.81
CA GLY A 137 2.81 -9.04 4.95
C GLY A 137 1.63 -8.27 5.52
N THR A 138 1.94 -7.47 6.55
CA THR A 138 0.97 -6.66 7.29
C THR A 138 1.13 -5.19 6.94
N VAL A 139 0.01 -4.52 6.69
CA VAL A 139 -0.03 -3.06 6.50
C VAL A 139 0.17 -2.35 7.84
N ILE A 140 1.01 -1.32 7.84
CA ILE A 140 1.34 -0.49 8.99
C ILE A 140 0.91 0.94 8.69
N SER A 141 0.42 1.63 9.71
CA SER A 141 0.04 3.03 9.61
C SER A 141 1.24 3.88 9.13
N PRO A 142 1.03 4.88 8.26
CA PRO A 142 2.12 5.71 7.75
C PRO A 142 3.01 6.29 8.85
N ASN A 143 4.34 6.27 8.64
CA ASN A 143 5.36 6.76 9.59
C ASN A 143 5.45 5.99 10.91
N ARG A 144 4.92 4.75 10.99
CA ARG A 144 5.01 3.89 12.18
C ARG A 144 5.91 2.67 12.01
N ILE A 145 6.62 2.55 10.89
CA ILE A 145 7.54 1.42 10.64
C ILE A 145 8.63 1.30 11.72
N ASP A 146 9.08 2.45 12.26
CA ASP A 146 10.08 2.47 13.32
C ASP A 146 9.57 1.79 14.59
N SER A 147 8.32 2.02 14.98
CA SER A 147 7.73 1.45 16.20
C SER A 147 7.38 -0.02 16.08
N VAL A 148 7.18 -0.52 14.85
CA VAL A 148 6.88 -1.93 14.61
C VAL A 148 8.15 -2.76 14.44
N CYS A 149 9.13 -2.24 13.68
CA CYS A 149 10.47 -2.84 13.58
C CYS A 149 11.43 -2.30 14.65
N SER A 150 10.92 -2.03 15.85
CA SER A 150 11.71 -1.86 17.07
C SER A 150 10.87 -2.29 18.26
N GLN A 151 11.50 -2.63 19.39
CA GLN A 151 10.84 -3.07 20.63
C GLN A 151 9.97 -1.99 21.31
N GLY A 152 9.46 -1.00 20.57
CA GLY A 152 8.53 -0.01 21.09
C GLY A 152 7.20 -0.63 21.48
N SER A 153 6.54 -0.07 22.50
CA SER A 153 5.18 -0.45 22.85
C SER A 153 4.23 -0.14 21.69
N ILE A 154 3.64 -1.17 21.10
CA ILE A 154 2.75 -1.06 19.96
C ILE A 154 1.31 -0.83 20.46
N GLY A 155 0.74 0.32 20.16
CA GLY A 155 -0.70 0.56 20.35
C GLY A 155 -1.52 -0.06 19.22
N GLN A 156 -2.79 -0.39 19.47
CA GLN A 156 -3.69 -0.97 18.45
C GLN A 156 -3.85 -0.07 17.21
N GLU A 157 -3.63 1.24 17.34
CA GLU A 157 -3.69 2.24 16.26
C GLU A 157 -2.47 2.22 15.31
N THR A 158 -1.77 1.10 15.22
CA THR A 158 -0.52 0.99 14.44
C THR A 158 -0.69 0.16 13.17
N TYR A 159 -1.68 -0.74 13.11
CA TYR A 159 -1.80 -1.72 12.03
C TYR A 159 -3.00 -1.47 11.11
N ASN A 160 -2.90 -2.08 9.93
CA ASN A 160 -3.92 -2.17 8.89
C ASN A 160 -4.44 -0.84 8.38
N SER A 161 -3.72 0.25 8.63
CA SER A 161 -4.14 1.59 8.22
C SER A 161 -3.29 2.13 7.09
N LEU A 162 -3.92 2.83 6.14
CA LEU A 162 -3.27 3.53 5.04
C LEU A 162 -3.92 4.88 4.76
N ARG A 163 -3.21 5.72 4.00
CA ARG A 163 -3.67 7.06 3.65
C ARG A 163 -3.67 7.29 2.15
N LEU A 164 -4.76 7.87 1.65
CA LEU A 164 -4.81 8.44 0.31
C LEU A 164 -4.03 9.77 0.29
N THR A 165 -2.93 9.82 -0.47
CA THR A 165 -2.03 10.98 -0.55
C THR A 165 -2.23 11.82 -1.80
N ALA A 166 -2.73 11.24 -2.89
CA ALA A 166 -3.09 11.98 -4.09
C ALA A 166 -4.37 11.43 -4.74
N LEU A 167 -5.17 12.37 -5.25
CA LEU A 167 -6.32 12.10 -6.10
C LEU A 167 -6.43 13.25 -7.10
N ASP A 168 -5.97 13.02 -8.33
CA ASP A 168 -5.88 14.06 -9.35
C ASP A 168 -6.70 13.71 -10.59
N MET A 169 -7.50 14.66 -11.07
CA MET A 169 -8.37 14.50 -12.24
C MET A 169 -8.68 15.86 -12.86
N SER A 170 -8.48 16.03 -14.17
CA SER A 170 -8.88 17.25 -14.92
C SER A 170 -8.47 18.60 -14.27
N GLY A 171 -7.29 18.65 -13.64
CA GLY A 171 -6.81 19.85 -12.94
C GLY A 171 -7.34 20.03 -11.51
N PHE A 172 -8.24 19.16 -11.05
CA PHE A 172 -8.56 19.02 -9.63
C PHE A 172 -7.53 18.13 -8.97
N SER A 173 -7.06 18.53 -7.79
CA SER A 173 -6.15 17.75 -6.95
C SER A 173 -6.83 17.34 -5.65
N MET A 174 -6.14 16.55 -4.82
CA MET A 174 -6.63 15.98 -3.55
C MET A 174 -7.45 16.96 -2.69
N GLY A 175 -7.03 18.23 -2.57
CA GLY A 175 -7.75 19.24 -1.77
C GLY A 175 -9.16 19.60 -2.28
N SER A 176 -9.42 19.33 -3.56
CA SER A 176 -10.71 19.54 -4.23
C SER A 176 -11.75 18.48 -3.86
N PHE A 177 -11.31 17.37 -3.28
CA PHE A 177 -12.16 16.23 -2.93
C PHE A 177 -12.40 16.15 -1.42
N GLU A 178 -13.57 15.64 -1.07
CA GLU A 178 -13.91 15.19 0.27
C GLU A 178 -13.88 13.66 0.27
N CYS A 179 -12.92 13.08 0.99
CA CYS A 179 -12.67 11.64 1.02
C CYS A 179 -12.99 11.05 2.39
N ILE A 180 -13.76 9.96 2.39
CA ILE A 180 -14.21 9.26 3.59
C ILE A 180 -13.92 7.75 3.43
N PRO A 181 -13.26 7.11 4.41
CA PRO A 181 -12.62 7.74 5.56
C PRO A 181 -11.35 8.54 5.18
N SER A 182 -10.88 9.43 6.04
CA SER A 182 -9.63 10.18 5.83
C SER A 182 -8.37 9.31 6.00
N GLU A 183 -8.52 8.27 6.81
CA GLU A 183 -7.54 7.22 7.08
C GLU A 183 -8.29 5.90 6.97
N LEU A 184 -7.81 5.00 6.10
CA LEU A 184 -8.50 3.75 5.79
C LEU A 184 -7.90 2.63 6.61
N VAL A 185 -8.74 1.95 7.39
CA VAL A 185 -8.36 0.71 8.06
C VAL A 185 -8.90 -0.46 7.25
N LEU A 186 -8.03 -1.33 6.77
CA LEU A 186 -8.41 -2.53 6.02
C LEU A 186 -9.03 -3.57 6.96
N TYR A 187 -10.12 -4.19 6.51
CA TYR A 187 -10.79 -5.28 7.21
C TYR A 187 -10.72 -6.55 6.35
N ASN A 188 -10.13 -7.62 6.87
CA ASN A 188 -9.83 -8.83 6.08
C ASN A 188 -9.06 -8.50 4.78
N ASP A 189 -8.02 -7.66 4.90
CA ASP A 189 -7.12 -7.27 3.80
C ASP A 189 -7.77 -6.48 2.65
N GLU A 190 -9.00 -6.02 2.80
CA GLU A 190 -9.68 -5.19 1.80
C GLU A 190 -10.57 -4.12 2.43
N ASP A 191 -10.69 -2.96 1.78
CA ASP A 191 -11.72 -1.96 2.06
C ASP A 191 -11.80 -0.94 0.91
N PHE A 192 -12.53 0.17 1.08
CA PHE A 192 -12.64 1.22 0.08
C PHE A 192 -12.65 2.63 0.68
N ILE A 193 -12.19 3.59 -0.12
CA ILE A 193 -12.34 5.03 0.17
C ILE A 193 -13.31 5.63 -0.83
N THR A 194 -14.22 6.48 -0.35
CA THR A 194 -15.12 7.25 -1.21
C THR A 194 -14.71 8.72 -1.24
N CYS A 195 -14.38 9.24 -2.42
CA CYS A 195 -13.98 10.61 -2.64
C CYS A 195 -14.98 11.34 -3.54
N THR A 196 -15.51 12.47 -3.08
CA THR A 196 -16.49 13.28 -3.82
C THR A 196 -15.94 14.67 -4.11
N LEU A 197 -16.08 15.14 -5.35
CA LEU A 197 -15.65 16.49 -5.72
C LEU A 197 -16.50 17.55 -5.01
N LYS A 198 -15.86 18.51 -4.32
CA LYS A 198 -16.55 19.51 -3.50
C LYS A 198 -17.35 20.52 -4.32
N THR A 199 -16.68 21.16 -5.30
CA THR A 199 -17.24 22.26 -6.10
C THR A 199 -18.20 21.79 -7.19
N GLY A 200 -18.07 20.53 -7.61
CA GLY A 200 -18.75 20.00 -8.79
C GLY A 200 -18.24 20.59 -10.10
N ILE A 201 -18.86 20.15 -11.19
CA ILE A 201 -18.58 20.49 -12.58
C ILE A 201 -19.89 20.96 -13.20
N SER A 202 -19.89 22.10 -13.90
CA SER A 202 -21.11 22.63 -14.53
C SER A 202 -21.72 21.59 -15.47
N ARG A 203 -23.04 21.43 -15.38
CA ARG A 203 -23.79 20.59 -16.31
C ARG A 203 -23.64 21.06 -17.75
N ASP A 204 -23.41 22.33 -18.03
CA ASP A 204 -23.31 22.84 -19.41
C ASP A 204 -22.10 22.30 -20.20
N ARG A 205 -21.13 21.66 -19.52
CA ARG A 205 -20.01 20.99 -20.18
C ARG A 205 -20.48 19.71 -20.88
N GLN A 206 -19.81 19.33 -21.96
CA GLN A 206 -20.01 18.01 -22.59
C GLN A 206 -19.39 16.91 -21.73
N PRO A 207 -19.90 15.67 -21.77
CA PRO A 207 -19.25 14.51 -21.16
C PRO A 207 -17.85 14.28 -21.73
N TYR A 208 -16.92 13.79 -20.91
CA TYR A 208 -15.53 13.57 -21.34
C TYR A 208 -14.82 12.45 -20.56
N LEU A 209 -13.82 11.83 -21.19
CA LEU A 209 -12.88 10.92 -20.53
C LEU A 209 -11.71 11.71 -19.96
N THR A 210 -11.22 11.31 -18.79
CA THR A 210 -10.08 11.94 -18.14
C THR A 210 -9.29 10.92 -17.31
N PRO A 211 -7.95 11.05 -17.25
CA PRO A 211 -7.17 10.24 -16.34
C PRO A 211 -7.46 10.66 -14.89
N LEU A 212 -7.71 9.65 -14.05
CA LEU A 212 -7.74 9.72 -12.60
C LEU A 212 -6.45 9.09 -12.07
N LYS A 213 -5.64 9.89 -11.38
CA LYS A 213 -4.48 9.42 -10.64
C LYS A 213 -4.88 9.21 -9.18
N VAL A 214 -4.47 8.07 -8.61
CA VAL A 214 -4.68 7.73 -7.20
C VAL A 214 -3.34 7.31 -6.60
N GLU A 215 -2.98 7.85 -5.43
CA GLU A 215 -1.79 7.42 -4.68
C GLU A 215 -2.11 7.10 -3.22
N LEU A 216 -1.66 5.94 -2.77
CA LEU A 216 -1.74 5.49 -1.39
C LEU A 216 -0.36 5.53 -0.74
N SER A 217 -0.31 5.80 0.56
CA SER A 217 0.89 5.69 1.38
C SER A 217 0.59 4.87 2.63
N TYR A 218 1.50 3.97 2.95
CA TYR A 218 1.43 3.04 4.09
C TYR A 218 2.83 2.60 4.47
N GLY A 219 3.00 2.06 5.68
CA GLY A 219 4.12 1.19 6.00
C GLY A 219 3.75 -0.26 5.72
N TYR A 220 4.72 -1.13 5.53
CA TYR A 220 4.51 -2.55 5.31
C TYR A 220 5.54 -3.36 6.09
N MET A 221 5.13 -4.51 6.64
CA MET A 221 6.02 -5.45 7.29
C MET A 221 5.83 -6.85 6.76
N GLU A 222 6.94 -7.47 6.36
CA GLU A 222 7.01 -8.88 6.02
C GLU A 222 7.92 -9.60 7.00
N THR A 223 7.56 -10.83 7.34
CA THR A 223 8.35 -11.67 8.23
C THR A 223 8.71 -12.96 7.53
N ALA A 224 10.01 -13.22 7.41
CA ALA A 224 10.54 -14.50 6.97
C ALA A 224 11.15 -15.23 8.16
N SER A 225 10.92 -16.54 8.29
CA SER A 225 11.55 -17.36 9.31
C SER A 225 12.19 -18.58 8.69
N LYS A 226 13.39 -18.92 9.18
CA LYS A 226 14.13 -20.09 8.70
C LYS A 226 14.64 -20.91 9.87
N GLU A 227 14.39 -22.22 9.80
CA GLU A 227 14.98 -23.17 10.73
C GLU A 227 16.48 -23.34 10.44
N ILE A 228 17.27 -23.31 11.50
CA ILE A 228 18.71 -23.52 11.50
C ILE A 228 19.08 -24.61 12.48
N LYS A 229 20.14 -25.35 12.16
CA LYS A 229 20.68 -26.40 13.01
C LYS A 229 22.02 -25.99 13.59
N ILE A 230 22.05 -25.73 14.89
CA ILE A 230 23.27 -25.41 15.62
C ILE A 230 23.93 -26.74 15.99
N LYS A 231 25.19 -26.93 15.59
CA LYS A 231 25.96 -28.14 15.90
C LYS A 231 27.06 -27.83 16.90
N LYS A 232 27.31 -28.77 17.80
CA LYS A 232 28.45 -28.71 18.71
C LYS A 232 29.75 -28.79 17.92
N ILE A 233 30.65 -27.82 18.12
CA ILE A 233 31.99 -27.89 17.54
C ILE A 233 32.83 -28.82 18.43
N LEU A 234 33.10 -30.03 17.94
CA LEU A 234 34.06 -30.93 18.58
C LEU A 234 35.47 -30.42 18.29
N ARG A 235 36.18 -29.95 19.32
CA ARG A 235 37.62 -29.68 19.23
C ARG A 235 38.35 -31.00 19.52
N TYR A 236 39.08 -31.50 18.53
CA TYR A 236 40.02 -32.61 18.67
C TYR A 236 41.38 -32.12 19.16
#